data_AF-A0A9P9EI90-F1
#
_entry.id   AF-A0A9P9EI90-F1
#
_cell.length_a   1.000
_cell.length_b   1.000
_cell.length_c   1.000
_cell.angle_alpha   90.00
_cell.angle_beta   90.00
_cell.angle_gamma   90.00
#
_symmetry.space_group_name_H-M   'P 1'
#
loop_
_entity.id
_entity.type
_entity.pdbx_description
1 polymer ?
#
loop_
_entity_poly.entity_id
_entity_poly.type
_entity_poly.pdbx_seq_one_letter_code
_entity_poly.pdbx_strand_id
1 'polypeptide(L)'
;ALSQIRQIQRRLGWLFRGLTFARLVKEVCSDTSIATEQPRFRRDAMEVIQNATGAFLTTIFEAIQLAIIHRKRVTIMKKDSEFVQEIARIISPSIGSYLK
;
A
#
# COMPACT_ATOMS: atom_id res chain seq x y z
N ALA A 1 -17.19 6.89 -11.01
CA ALA A 1 -15.72 6.98 -11.18
C ALA A 1 -15.18 8.39 -10.87
N LEU A 2 -15.25 9.38 -11.76
CA LEU A 2 -14.59 10.69 -11.54
C LEU A 2 -15.05 11.45 -10.28
N SER A 3 -16.33 11.39 -9.95
CA SER A 3 -16.85 12.00 -8.71
C SER A 3 -16.24 11.38 -7.45
N GLN A 4 -16.14 10.04 -7.42
CA GLN A 4 -15.55 9.29 -6.31
C GLN A 4 -14.05 9.57 -6.17
N ILE A 5 -13.32 9.66 -7.29
CA ILE A 5 -11.90 10.01 -7.29
C ILE A 5 -11.71 11.39 -6.65
N ARG A 6 -12.47 12.39 -7.09
CA ARG A 6 -12.41 13.74 -6.52
C ARG A 6 -12.78 13.76 -5.03
N GLN A 7 -13.76 12.96 -4.62
CA GLN A 7 -14.16 12.85 -3.22
C GLN A 7 -13.05 12.23 -2.37
N ILE A 8 -12.41 11.16 -2.83
CA ILE A 8 -11.33 10.47 -2.10
C ILE A 8 -10.09 11.36 -2.03
N GLN A 9 -9.73 12.05 -3.11
CA GLN A 9 -8.58 12.96 -3.14
C GLN A 9 -8.76 14.19 -2.25
N ARG A 10 -9.98 14.69 -2.06
CA ARG A 10 -10.26 15.81 -1.16
C ARG A 10 -10.33 15.42 0.31
N ARG A 11 -10.63 14.15 0.60
CA ARG A 11 -10.83 13.68 1.97
C ARG A 11 -9.49 13.31 2.60
N LEU A 12 -9.12 13.97 3.68
CA LEU A 12 -7.97 13.60 4.54
C LEU A 12 -8.30 12.44 5.49
N GLY A 13 -9.04 11.45 5.01
CA GLY A 13 -9.55 10.35 5.83
C GLY A 13 -8.77 9.06 5.62
N TRP A 14 -8.82 8.18 6.61
CA TRP A 14 -8.26 6.83 6.55
C TRP A 14 -8.79 6.05 5.33
N LEU A 15 -7.88 5.48 4.53
CA LEU A 15 -8.22 4.63 3.38
C LEU A 15 -8.81 3.27 3.79
N PHE A 16 -8.44 2.80 4.98
CA PHE A 16 -8.86 1.51 5.53
C PHE A 16 -9.69 1.68 6.81
N ARG A 17 -10.53 0.69 7.12
CA ARG A 17 -11.21 0.64 8.42
C ARG A 17 -10.21 0.26 9.51
N GLY A 18 -10.15 1.05 10.58
CA GLY A 18 -9.12 0.91 11.62
C GLY A 18 -9.10 -0.48 12.29
N LEU A 19 -10.26 -1.08 12.58
CA LEU A 19 -10.33 -2.38 13.26
C LEU A 19 -9.78 -3.53 12.40
N THR A 20 -10.14 -3.57 11.11
CA THR A 20 -9.66 -4.63 10.20
C THR A 20 -8.17 -4.48 9.92
N PHE A 21 -7.70 -3.25 9.76
CA PHE A 21 -6.27 -2.97 9.57
C PHE A 21 -5.45 -3.35 10.81
N ALA A 22 -5.92 -2.99 12.01
CA ALA A 22 -5.23 -3.32 13.25
C ALA A 22 -5.15 -4.83 13.52
N ARG A 23 -6.15 -5.62 13.09
CA ARG A 23 -6.10 -7.08 13.17
C ARG A 23 -5.02 -7.64 12.24
N LEU A 24 -4.98 -7.18 10.99
CA LEU A 24 -3.97 -7.60 10.01
C LEU A 24 -2.55 -7.29 10.49
N VAL A 25 -2.32 -6.08 11.01
CA VAL A 25 -0.99 -5.70 11.53
C VAL A 25 -0.56 -6.63 12.68
N LYS A 26 -1.47 -6.97 13.60
CA LYS A 26 -1.16 -7.89 14.70
C LYS A 26 -0.89 -9.31 14.22
N GLU A 27 -1.63 -9.80 13.22
CA GLU A 27 -1.42 -11.10 12.59
C GLU A 27 -0.01 -11.17 11.98
N VAL A 28 0.34 -10.22 11.11
CA VAL A 28 1.67 -10.15 10.48
C VAL A 28 2.79 -10.07 11.52
N CYS A 29 2.62 -9.28 12.58
CA CYS A 29 3.62 -9.17 13.63
C CYS A 29 3.72 -10.42 14.53
N SER A 30 2.66 -11.24 14.60
CA SER A 30 2.70 -12.51 15.32
C SER A 30 3.44 -13.58 14.50
N ASP A 31 3.36 -13.51 13.18
CA ASP A 31 4.10 -14.41 12.26
C ASP A 31 5.58 -14.06 12.16
N THR A 32 5.98 -12.83 12.49
CA THR A 32 7.39 -12.48 12.58
C THR A 32 8.01 -13.14 13.82
N SER A 33 9.11 -13.87 13.63
CA SER A 33 9.89 -14.62 14.64
C SER A 33 10.44 -13.79 15.81
N ILE A 34 10.08 -12.51 15.88
CA ILE A 34 10.50 -11.51 16.86
C ILE A 34 9.58 -11.55 18.09
N ALA A 35 8.35 -12.09 17.97
CA ALA A 35 7.34 -12.01 19.01
C ALA A 35 7.11 -13.35 19.72
N THR A 36 7.63 -13.49 20.94
CA THR A 36 7.28 -14.61 21.84
C THR A 36 5.87 -14.42 22.45
N GLU A 37 5.33 -13.20 22.38
CA GLU A 37 4.01 -12.80 22.89
C GLU A 37 3.29 -11.84 21.92
N GLN A 38 1.96 -11.72 22.03
CA GLN A 38 1.17 -10.82 21.18
C GLN A 38 1.57 -9.34 21.35
N PRO A 39 1.99 -8.65 20.27
CA PRO A 39 2.44 -7.26 20.35
C PRO A 39 1.29 -6.29 20.69
N ARG A 40 1.54 -5.42 21.67
CA ARG A 40 0.63 -4.34 22.06
C ARG A 40 0.99 -3.05 21.32
N PHE A 41 0.06 -2.54 20.51
CA PHE A 41 0.23 -1.28 19.78
C PHE A 41 -0.43 -0.11 20.49
N ARG A 42 0.25 1.04 20.53
CA ARG A 42 -0.39 2.33 20.85
C ARG A 42 -1.32 2.72 19.69
N ARG A 43 -2.39 3.46 20.00
CA ARG A 43 -3.29 4.01 18.98
C ARG A 43 -2.55 4.82 17.92
N ASP A 44 -1.70 5.77 18.36
CA ASP A 44 -0.95 6.66 17.45
C ASP A 44 0.00 5.88 16.55
N ALA A 45 0.60 4.79 17.04
CA ALA A 45 1.47 3.94 16.24
C ALA A 45 0.68 3.23 15.13
N MET A 46 -0.52 2.71 15.44
CA MET A 46 -1.40 2.11 14.45
C MET A 46 -1.84 3.12 13.38
N GLU A 47 -2.13 4.34 13.81
CA GLU A 47 -2.46 5.48 12.95
C GLU A 47 -1.30 5.84 12.00
N VAL A 48 -0.06 5.91 12.50
CA VAL A 48 1.12 6.15 11.65
C VAL A 48 1.35 5.03 10.63
N ILE A 49 1.27 3.76 11.06
CA ILE A 49 1.44 2.61 10.15
C ILE A 49 0.38 2.67 9.06
N GLN A 50 -0.88 2.90 9.42
CA GLN A 50 -1.98 2.94 8.47
C GLN A 50 -1.81 4.07 7.44
N ASN A 51 -1.37 5.25 7.87
CA ASN A 51 -1.08 6.37 6.98
C ASN A 51 0.11 6.08 6.05
N ALA A 52 1.20 5.53 6.59
CA ALA A 52 2.37 5.18 5.81
C ALA A 52 2.05 4.12 4.74
N THR A 53 1.31 3.07 5.09
CA THR A 53 0.85 2.05 4.14
C THR A 53 -0.06 2.64 3.06
N GLY A 54 -0.98 3.55 3.43
CA GLY A 54 -1.85 4.24 2.48
C GLY A 54 -1.07 5.09 1.47
N ALA A 55 -0.11 5.87 1.95
CA ALA A 55 0.76 6.69 1.10
C ALA A 55 1.60 5.83 0.15
N PHE A 56 2.17 4.73 0.66
CA PHE A 56 2.93 3.77 -0.13
C PHE A 56 2.11 3.14 -1.25
N LEU A 57 0.91 2.64 -0.93
CA LEU A 57 0.02 2.04 -1.93
C LEU A 57 -0.43 3.05 -2.98
N THR A 58 -0.73 4.28 -2.57
CA THR A 58 -1.11 5.35 -3.50
C THR A 58 0.00 5.63 -4.50
N THR A 59 1.25 5.73 -4.02
CA THR A 59 2.43 5.94 -4.85
C THR A 59 2.61 4.82 -5.89
N ILE A 60 2.43 3.56 -5.48
CA ILE A 60 2.53 2.42 -6.40
C ILE A 60 1.40 2.44 -7.43
N PHE A 61 0.17 2.71 -7.01
CA PHE A 61 -0.97 2.76 -7.93
C PHE A 61 -0.86 3.89 -8.95
N GLU A 62 -0.29 5.04 -8.57
CA GLU A 62 0.01 6.12 -9.50
C GLU A 62 1.05 5.68 -10.56
N ALA A 63 2.12 5.00 -10.15
CA ALA A 63 3.11 4.46 -11.08
C ALA A 63 2.49 3.42 -12.04
N ILE A 64 1.63 2.53 -11.53
CA ILE A 64 0.88 1.55 -12.33
C ILE A 64 -0.04 2.27 -13.33
N GLN A 65 -0.74 3.31 -12.89
CA GLN A 65 -1.63 4.09 -13.74
C GLN A 65 -0.86 4.77 -14.89
N LEU A 66 0.33 5.33 -14.62
CA LEU A 66 1.19 5.91 -15.66
C LEU A 66 1.63 4.85 -16.69
N ALA A 67 2.02 3.65 -16.23
CA ALA A 67 2.40 2.55 -17.12
C ALA A 67 1.22 2.06 -18.00
N ILE A 68 0.00 2.11 -17.47
CA ILE A 68 -1.23 1.76 -18.20
C ILE A 68 -1.57 2.82 -19.27
N ILE A 69 -1.48 4.10 -18.91
CA ILE A 69 -1.69 5.23 -19.83
C ILE A 69 -0.66 5.17 -20.96
N HIS A 70 0.60 4.87 -20.64
CA HIS A 70 1.65 4.65 -21.64
C HIS A 70 1.28 3.56 -22.66
N ARG A 71 0.55 2.53 -22.22
CA ARG A 71 0.04 1.44 -23.08
C ARG A 71 -1.36 1.68 -23.64
N LYS A 72 -1.88 2.92 -23.58
CA LYS A 72 -3.19 3.36 -24.09
C LYS A 72 -4.39 2.55 -23.53
N ARG A 73 -4.28 2.07 -22.29
CA ARG A 73 -5.37 1.39 -21.59
C ARG A 73 -5.85 2.24 -20.41
N VAL A 74 -6.98 1.84 -19.81
CA VAL A 74 -7.55 2.48 -18.61
C VAL A 74 -7.71 1.47 -17.46
N THR A 75 -7.86 0.19 -17.78
CA THR A 75 -8.01 -0.90 -16.79
C THR A 75 -6.66 -1.39 -16.29
N ILE A 76 -6.51 -1.47 -14.96
CA ILE A 76 -5.34 -2.07 -14.29
C ILE A 76 -5.36 -3.58 -14.45
N MET A 77 -4.22 -4.15 -14.84
CA MET A 77 -4.03 -5.61 -14.98
C MET A 77 -2.80 -6.06 -14.18
N LYS A 78 -2.74 -7.36 -13.83
CA LYS A 78 -1.63 -7.95 -13.07
C LYS A 78 -0.25 -7.64 -13.68
N LYS A 79 -0.13 -7.76 -15.00
CA LYS A 79 1.09 -7.46 -15.77
C LYS A 79 1.61 -6.03 -15.61
N ASP A 80 0.72 -5.08 -15.31
CA ASP A 80 1.10 -3.68 -15.11
C ASP A 80 1.75 -3.50 -13.72
N SER A 81 1.24 -4.21 -12.71
CA SER A 81 1.86 -4.27 -11.38
C SER A 81 3.21 -4.98 -11.42
N GLU A 82 3.29 -6.13 -12.09
CA GLU A 82 4.55 -6.88 -12.24
C GLU A 82 5.63 -6.03 -12.94
N PHE A 83 5.26 -5.29 -13.98
CA PHE A 83 6.16 -4.37 -14.66
C PHE A 83 6.68 -3.23 -13.75
N VAL A 84 5.80 -2.59 -12.99
CA VAL A 84 6.19 -1.51 -12.07
C VAL A 84 7.07 -2.04 -10.94
N GLN A 85 6.79 -3.23 -10.42
CA GLN A 85 7.64 -3.89 -9.42
C GLN A 85 9.04 -4.16 -9.95
N GLU A 86 9.16 -4.63 -11.20
CA GLU A 86 10.46 -4.88 -11.82
C GLU A 86 11.26 -3.58 -12.01
N ILE A 87 10.61 -2.51 -12.48
CA ILE A 87 11.25 -1.20 -12.58
C ILE A 87 11.67 -0.68 -11.20
N ALA A 88 10.80 -0.79 -10.20
CA ALA A 88 11.09 -0.33 -8.86
C ALA A 88 12.30 -1.07 -8.27
N ARG A 89 12.48 -2.35 -8.58
CA ARG A 89 13.64 -3.14 -8.15
C ARG A 89 14.95 -2.67 -8.77
N ILE A 90 14.95 -2.24 -10.02
CA ILE A 90 16.13 -1.72 -10.71
C ILE A 90 16.52 -0.35 -10.13
N ILE A 91 15.55 0.53 -9.94
CA ILE A 91 15.79 1.92 -9.52
C ILE A 91 16.04 2.02 -8.01
N SER A 92 15.34 1.21 -7.22
CA SER A 92 15.44 1.19 -5.76
C SER A 92 15.45 -0.26 -5.25
N PRO A 93 16.65 -0.87 -5.16
CA PRO A 93 16.80 -2.26 -4.72
C PRO A 93 16.20 -2.53 -3.33
N SER A 94 16.19 -1.51 -2.46
CA SER A 94 15.55 -1.56 -1.14
C SER A 94 14.04 -1.76 -1.27
N ILE A 95 13.34 -0.93 -2.05
CA ILE A 95 11.89 -1.05 -2.27
C ILE A 95 11.54 -2.35 -3.00
N GLY A 96 12.31 -2.75 -4.01
CA GLY A 96 12.08 -3.98 -4.75
C GLY A 96 12.20 -5.25 -3.91
N SER A 97 12.97 -5.21 -2.82
CA SER A 97 13.09 -6.34 -1.89
C SER A 97 11.81 -6.60 -1.09
N TYR A 98 11.01 -5.55 -0.83
CA TYR A 98 9.75 -5.64 -0.08
C TYR A 98 8.54 -6.03 -0.93
N LEU A 99 8.69 -6.14 -2.25
CA LEU A 99 7.61 -6.45 -3.20
C LEU A 99 7.61 -7.93 -3.65
N LYS A 100 8.26 -8.81 -2.89
CA LYS A 100 8.32 -10.26 -3.12
C LYS A 100 7.15 -11.02 -2.49
#